data_AF-A0A2P5B070-F1
#
_entry.id   AF-A0A2P5B070-F1
#
_cell.length_a   1.000
_cell.length_b   1.000
_cell.length_c   1.000
_cell.angle_alpha   90.00
_cell.angle_beta   90.00
_cell.angle_gamma   90.00
#
_symmetry.space_group_name_H-M   'P 1'
#
loop_
_entity.id
_entity.type
_entity.pdbx_description
1 polymer ?
#
loop_
_entity_poly.entity_id
_entity_poly.type
_entity_poly.pdbx_seq_one_letter_code
_entity_poly.pdbx_strand_id
1 'polypeptide(L)'
;MEAEPAPNMEALYSKLFDKYNKIKTKKLTELDELTKDQEAKFVNYVSAAEELIEHLKSENERLQSQLNDLRSEVASIRHATLISTGFPRMNSVLSIRNSGWKRARRVRNSDKVFSEEVERLQKLQSESTFSSKKDRNNRQPSTRGGTQFESSSKIVIRSSKRKRCSATEMGGVTPHGSFQDDVMQRESTKDLHMQSLSTGDLVNVQRTYLPECCRRTIDRSGGEINVDNPANCLFQALVEFLVGMKFSVSQSEGVCISAEHQSSGYSFSLTWIDKADGKEVELRYHVLSLGTFERVAPQWMKEVIMFSTSMCPIFFERVTRVVKLFS
;
A
#
# COMPACT_ATOMS: atom_id res chain seq x y z
N MET A 1 60.00 -79.74 -76.27
CA MET A 1 59.01 -79.09 -75.39
C MET A 1 59.80 -78.51 -74.24
N GLU A 2 60.02 -77.20 -74.24
CA GLU A 2 60.58 -76.53 -73.06
C GLU A 2 59.44 -76.19 -72.11
N ALA A 3 59.69 -76.26 -70.80
CA ALA A 3 58.71 -75.91 -69.77
C ALA A 3 58.86 -74.43 -69.42
N GLU A 4 57.76 -73.67 -69.45
CA GLU A 4 57.79 -72.27 -69.00
C GLU A 4 58.16 -72.17 -67.52
N PRO A 5 58.99 -71.18 -67.13
CA PRO A 5 59.32 -70.95 -65.73
C PRO A 5 58.10 -70.41 -64.98
N ALA A 6 57.74 -71.05 -63.87
CA ALA A 6 56.68 -70.56 -62.99
C ALA A 6 56.99 -69.12 -62.49
N PRO A 7 55.98 -68.25 -62.35
CA PRO A 7 56.20 -66.85 -61.98
C PRO A 7 56.86 -66.74 -60.60
N ASN A 8 58.01 -66.06 -60.54
CA ASN A 8 58.79 -65.87 -59.31
C ASN A 8 57.92 -65.28 -58.18
N MET A 9 57.95 -65.92 -57.01
CA MET A 9 57.26 -65.50 -55.77
C MET A 9 57.56 -64.05 -55.39
N GLU A 10 58.77 -63.55 -55.62
CA GLU A 10 59.15 -62.15 -55.34
C GLU A 10 58.27 -61.16 -56.12
N ALA A 11 57.94 -61.48 -57.38
CA ALA A 11 57.08 -60.63 -58.21
C ALA A 11 55.61 -60.62 -57.73
N LEU A 12 55.18 -61.62 -56.97
CA LEU A 12 53.88 -61.62 -56.29
C LEU A 12 53.93 -60.81 -54.99
N TYR A 13 55.00 -60.93 -54.20
CA TYR A 13 55.21 -60.13 -52.98
C TYR A 13 55.32 -58.63 -53.28
N SER A 14 56.09 -58.21 -54.29
CA SER A 14 56.16 -56.80 -54.70
C SER A 14 54.79 -56.27 -55.10
N LYS A 15 54.03 -56.99 -55.95
CA LYS A 15 52.67 -56.61 -56.35
C LYS A 15 51.70 -56.51 -55.16
N LEU A 16 51.89 -57.29 -54.09
CA LEU A 16 51.10 -57.20 -52.87
C LEU A 16 51.49 -55.96 -52.03
N PHE A 17 52.80 -55.71 -51.90
CA PHE A 17 53.34 -54.55 -51.18
C PHE A 17 52.95 -53.22 -51.87
N ASP A 18 53.05 -53.15 -53.19
CA ASP A 18 52.62 -51.98 -53.98
C ASP A 18 51.12 -51.69 -53.81
N LYS A 19 50.28 -52.74 -53.81
CA LYS A 19 48.84 -52.61 -53.53
C LYS A 19 48.59 -52.13 -52.11
N TYR A 20 49.25 -52.71 -51.12
CA TYR A 20 49.15 -52.29 -49.72
C TYR A 20 49.53 -50.82 -49.56
N ASN A 21 50.68 -50.39 -50.09
CA ASN A 21 51.12 -49.01 -50.02
C ASN A 21 50.17 -48.07 -50.75
N LYS A 22 49.69 -48.40 -51.95
CA LYS A 22 48.73 -47.58 -52.69
C LYS A 22 47.40 -47.41 -51.95
N ILE A 23 46.92 -48.46 -51.26
CA ILE A 23 45.73 -48.39 -50.40
C ILE A 23 46.02 -47.54 -49.14
N LYS A 24 47.17 -47.77 -48.48
CA LYS A 24 47.59 -47.05 -47.27
C LYS A 24 47.72 -45.55 -47.51
N THR A 25 48.44 -45.13 -48.55
CA THR A 25 48.62 -43.72 -48.90
C THR A 25 47.28 -43.08 -49.24
N LYS A 26 46.44 -43.74 -50.07
CA LYS A 26 45.09 -43.23 -50.39
C LYS A 26 44.24 -43.06 -49.12
N LYS A 27 44.24 -44.03 -48.20
CA LYS A 27 43.50 -43.93 -46.93
C LYS A 27 44.02 -42.86 -45.99
N LEU A 28 45.32 -42.57 -46.03
CA LEU A 28 45.92 -41.47 -45.26
C LEU A 28 45.50 -40.10 -45.83
N THR A 29 45.49 -39.96 -47.17
CA THR A 29 45.01 -38.74 -47.84
C THR A 29 43.51 -38.51 -47.64
N GLU A 30 42.67 -39.54 -47.79
CA GLU A 30 41.22 -39.44 -47.52
C GLU A 30 40.91 -38.99 -46.09
N LEU A 31 41.74 -39.36 -45.11
CA LEU A 31 41.59 -38.95 -43.71
C LEU A 31 42.06 -37.50 -43.47
N ASP A 32 43.17 -37.10 -44.10
CA ASP A 32 43.71 -35.74 -44.05
C ASP A 32 42.75 -34.72 -44.71
N GLU A 33 42.17 -35.06 -45.87
CA GLU A 33 41.12 -34.27 -46.53
C GLU A 33 39.87 -34.13 -45.65
N LEU A 34 39.38 -35.22 -45.05
CA LEU A 34 38.24 -35.20 -44.13
C LEU A 34 38.51 -34.37 -42.88
N THR A 35 39.74 -34.44 -42.33
CA THR A 35 40.13 -33.66 -41.15
C THR A 35 40.11 -32.16 -41.46
N LYS A 36 40.63 -31.75 -42.63
CA LYS A 36 40.63 -30.35 -43.08
C LYS A 36 39.22 -29.81 -43.36
N ASP A 37 38.35 -30.63 -43.95
CA ASP A 37 36.93 -30.29 -44.14
C ASP A 37 36.18 -30.08 -42.81
N GLN A 38 36.48 -30.92 -41.80
CA GLN A 38 35.94 -30.73 -40.44
C GLN A 38 36.51 -29.49 -39.75
N GLU A 39 37.83 -29.28 -39.82
CA GLU A 39 38.50 -28.12 -39.23
C GLU A 39 37.94 -26.80 -39.82
N ALA A 40 37.79 -26.71 -41.14
CA ALA A 40 37.19 -25.56 -41.80
C ALA A 40 35.74 -25.29 -41.34
N LYS A 41 34.96 -26.34 -41.08
CA LYS A 41 33.59 -26.22 -40.52
C LYS A 41 33.61 -25.74 -39.08
N PHE A 42 34.49 -26.26 -38.23
CA PHE A 42 34.65 -25.80 -36.86
C PHE A 42 35.06 -24.33 -36.80
N VAL A 43 36.04 -23.90 -37.61
CA VAL A 43 36.45 -22.49 -37.70
C VAL A 43 35.27 -21.59 -38.10
N ASN A 44 34.50 -21.97 -39.13
CA ASN A 44 33.33 -21.21 -39.56
C ASN A 44 32.25 -21.10 -38.47
N TYR A 45 31.94 -22.20 -37.75
CA TYR A 45 30.99 -22.17 -36.63
C TYR A 45 31.50 -21.32 -35.45
N VAL A 46 32.80 -21.32 -35.17
CA VAL A 46 33.40 -20.48 -34.13
C VAL A 46 33.31 -19.01 -34.51
N SER A 47 33.74 -18.61 -35.71
CA SER A 47 33.66 -17.21 -36.14
C SER A 47 32.22 -16.67 -36.17
N ALA A 48 31.26 -17.46 -36.66
CA ALA A 48 29.85 -17.07 -36.64
C ALA A 48 29.27 -16.92 -35.22
N ALA A 49 29.76 -17.71 -34.25
CA ALA A 49 29.39 -17.57 -32.85
C ALA A 49 30.06 -16.36 -32.19
N GLU A 50 31.32 -16.07 -32.52
CA GLU A 50 32.08 -14.91 -32.04
C GLU A 50 31.46 -13.59 -32.55
N GLU A 51 31.08 -13.51 -33.83
CA GLU A 51 30.35 -12.37 -34.41
C GLU A 51 29.03 -12.10 -33.67
N LEU A 52 28.24 -13.14 -33.40
CA LEU A 52 26.98 -13.01 -32.66
C LEU A 52 27.20 -12.57 -31.20
N ILE A 53 28.24 -13.10 -30.54
CA ILE A 53 28.62 -12.71 -29.19
C ILE A 53 29.02 -11.23 -29.14
N GLU A 54 29.81 -10.76 -30.09
CA GLU A 54 30.28 -9.36 -30.13
C GLU A 54 29.14 -8.37 -30.46
N HIS A 55 28.24 -8.75 -31.37
CA HIS A 55 27.00 -8.02 -31.62
C HIS A 55 26.15 -7.90 -30.35
N LEU A 56 25.96 -9.00 -29.61
CA LEU A 56 25.18 -9.00 -28.36
C LEU A 56 25.85 -8.20 -27.22
N LYS A 57 27.18 -8.16 -27.14
CA LYS A 57 27.90 -7.27 -26.20
C LYS A 57 27.65 -5.79 -26.53
N SER A 58 27.95 -5.39 -27.76
CA SER A 58 27.86 -3.98 -28.19
C SER A 58 26.43 -3.44 -28.11
N GLU A 59 25.42 -4.27 -28.42
CA GLU A 59 24.01 -3.92 -28.24
C GLU A 59 23.62 -3.76 -26.76
N ASN A 60 24.16 -4.61 -25.87
CA ASN A 60 23.95 -4.50 -24.42
C ASN A 60 24.61 -3.25 -23.84
N GLU A 61 25.84 -2.91 -24.26
CA GLU A 61 26.51 -1.65 -23.90
C GLU A 61 25.72 -0.43 -24.37
N ARG A 62 25.22 -0.46 -25.62
CA ARG A 62 24.36 0.60 -26.19
C ARG A 62 23.09 0.80 -25.38
N LEU A 63 22.41 -0.29 -25.01
CA LEU A 63 21.20 -0.27 -24.18
C LEU A 63 21.48 0.22 -22.74
N GLN A 64 22.62 -0.16 -22.15
CA GLN A 64 23.04 0.34 -20.85
C GLN A 64 23.33 1.85 -20.86
N SER A 65 23.93 2.38 -21.92
CA SER A 65 24.06 3.84 -22.10
C SER A 65 22.69 4.51 -22.12
N GLN A 66 21.78 4.05 -22.97
CA GLN A 66 20.42 4.62 -23.08
C GLN A 66 19.63 4.57 -21.76
N LEU A 67 19.78 3.49 -20.98
CA LEU A 67 19.18 3.38 -19.64
C LEU A 67 19.80 4.37 -18.64
N ASN A 68 21.12 4.60 -18.69
CA ASN A 68 21.79 5.58 -17.83
C ASN A 68 21.40 7.02 -18.20
N ASP A 69 21.34 7.34 -19.49
CA ASP A 69 20.92 8.64 -20.01
C ASP A 69 19.48 8.96 -19.56
N LEU A 70 18.53 8.05 -19.83
CA LEU A 70 17.13 8.21 -19.45
C LEU A 70 16.93 8.24 -17.92
N ARG A 71 17.73 7.48 -17.15
CA ARG A 71 17.74 7.54 -15.69
C ARG A 71 18.24 8.90 -15.17
N SER A 72 19.20 9.52 -15.84
CA SER A 72 19.69 10.87 -15.53
C SER A 72 18.63 11.93 -15.82
N GLU A 73 17.91 11.80 -16.95
CA GLU A 73 16.81 12.68 -17.34
C GLU A 73 15.65 12.59 -16.32
N VAL A 74 15.22 11.38 -15.96
CA VAL A 74 14.19 11.15 -14.94
C VAL A 74 14.61 11.71 -13.58
N ALA A 75 15.89 11.64 -13.21
CA ALA A 75 16.40 12.27 -11.99
C ALA A 75 16.33 13.81 -12.07
N SER A 76 16.72 14.39 -13.22
CA SER A 76 16.64 15.83 -13.49
C SER A 76 15.20 16.36 -13.45
N ILE A 77 14.26 15.69 -14.13
CA ILE A 77 12.83 16.03 -14.12
C ILE A 77 12.27 15.97 -12.70
N ARG A 78 12.61 14.94 -11.90
CA ARG A 78 12.19 14.85 -10.50
C ARG A 78 12.75 15.99 -9.65
N HIS A 79 14.01 16.36 -9.84
CA HIS A 79 14.66 17.46 -9.13
C HIS A 79 14.04 18.83 -9.49
N ALA A 80 13.85 19.11 -10.78
CA ALA A 80 13.18 20.31 -11.26
C ALA A 80 11.72 20.41 -10.73
N THR A 81 10.99 19.29 -10.74
CA THR A 81 9.63 19.18 -10.20
C THR A 81 9.59 19.46 -8.70
N LEU A 82 10.56 18.93 -7.93
CA LEU A 82 10.66 19.14 -6.49
C LEU A 82 10.93 20.61 -6.13
N ILE A 83 11.82 21.27 -6.87
CA ILE A 83 12.11 22.71 -6.72
C ILE A 83 10.88 23.54 -7.08
N SER A 84 10.28 23.30 -8.26
CA SER A 84 9.16 24.07 -8.79
C SER A 84 7.87 23.93 -7.97
N THR A 85 7.53 22.70 -7.54
CA THR A 85 6.22 22.41 -6.92
C THR A 85 6.28 22.09 -5.43
N GLY A 86 7.38 21.52 -4.93
CA GLY A 86 7.53 21.15 -3.53
C GLY A 86 7.83 22.35 -2.64
N PHE A 87 8.85 23.14 -3.01
CA PHE A 87 9.33 24.25 -2.19
C PHE A 87 8.27 25.35 -1.94
N PRO A 88 7.58 25.90 -2.96
CA PRO A 88 6.56 26.92 -2.76
C PRO A 88 5.36 26.41 -1.96
N ARG A 89 4.97 25.14 -2.17
CA ARG A 89 3.82 24.50 -1.52
C ARG A 89 4.08 24.17 -0.05
N MET A 90 5.32 23.80 0.31
CA MET A 90 5.71 23.67 1.71
C MET A 90 5.77 25.02 2.42
N ASN A 91 6.30 26.06 1.76
CA ASN A 91 6.39 27.41 2.32
C ASN A 91 5.01 28.07 2.52
N SER A 92 4.05 27.85 1.62
CA SER A 92 2.68 28.35 1.78
C SER A 92 1.95 27.67 2.95
N VAL A 93 2.09 26.35 3.11
CA VAL A 93 1.55 25.61 4.28
C VAL A 93 2.17 26.10 5.59
N LEU A 94 3.49 26.33 5.64
CA LEU A 94 4.16 26.94 6.80
C LEU A 94 3.63 28.34 7.12
N SER A 95 3.41 29.17 6.09
CA SER A 95 2.87 30.52 6.22
C SER A 95 1.43 30.53 6.74
N ILE A 96 0.57 29.66 6.21
CA ILE A 96 -0.81 29.46 6.69
C ILE A 96 -0.79 29.02 8.16
N ARG A 97 0.01 27.99 8.51
CA ARG A 97 0.18 27.49 9.87
C ARG A 97 0.59 28.60 10.84
N ASN A 98 1.60 29.39 10.50
CA ASN A 98 2.08 30.50 11.32
C ASN A 98 1.04 31.62 11.48
N SER A 99 0.21 31.88 10.45
CA SER A 99 -0.92 32.82 10.56
C SER A 99 -2.01 32.31 11.51
N GLY A 100 -2.27 30.99 11.50
CA GLY A 100 -3.19 30.30 12.40
C GLY A 100 -2.76 30.41 13.86
N TRP A 101 -1.49 30.09 14.18
CA TRP A 101 -0.94 30.26 15.54
C TRP A 101 -1.03 31.71 16.03
N LYS A 102 -0.75 32.70 15.19
CA LYS A 102 -0.91 34.14 15.53
C LYS A 102 -2.37 34.50 15.82
N ARG A 103 -3.34 33.92 15.08
CA ARG A 103 -4.78 34.11 15.32
C ARG A 103 -5.23 33.46 16.62
N ALA A 104 -4.87 32.19 16.85
CA ALA A 104 -5.20 31.43 18.05
C ALA A 104 -4.61 32.06 19.33
N ARG A 105 -3.42 32.66 19.25
CA ARG A 105 -2.84 33.44 20.36
C ARG A 105 -3.66 34.69 20.69
N ARG A 106 -4.14 35.43 19.67
CA ARG A 106 -5.01 36.59 19.91
C ARG A 106 -6.34 36.20 20.53
N VAL A 107 -7.00 35.16 20.00
CA VAL A 107 -8.25 34.62 20.57
C VAL A 107 -8.05 34.26 22.05
N ARG A 108 -7.07 33.42 22.38
CA ARG A 108 -6.76 33.03 23.76
C ARG A 108 -6.46 34.22 24.70
N ASN A 109 -5.82 35.28 24.20
CA ASN A 109 -5.59 36.50 24.98
C ASN A 109 -6.89 37.29 25.20
N SER A 110 -7.76 37.38 24.18
CA SER A 110 -9.08 37.99 24.31
C SER A 110 -9.98 37.19 25.26
N ASP A 111 -10.00 35.86 25.16
CA ASP A 111 -10.74 34.96 26.06
C ASP A 111 -10.33 35.17 27.52
N LYS A 112 -9.03 35.37 27.79
CA LYS A 112 -8.52 35.69 29.13
C LYS A 112 -9.06 37.03 29.64
N VAL A 113 -9.02 38.08 28.81
CA VAL A 113 -9.56 39.41 29.18
C VAL A 113 -11.08 39.36 29.39
N PHE A 114 -11.81 38.60 28.57
CA PHE A 114 -13.25 38.38 28.78
C PHE A 114 -13.53 37.61 30.07
N SER A 115 -12.71 36.60 30.41
CA SER A 115 -12.83 35.87 31.68
C SER A 115 -12.58 36.77 32.90
N GLU A 116 -11.54 37.62 32.85
CA GLU A 116 -11.22 38.58 33.91
C GLU A 116 -12.33 39.62 34.10
N GLU A 117 -12.94 40.11 33.02
CA GLU A 117 -14.06 41.04 33.07
C GLU A 117 -15.35 40.37 33.56
N VAL A 118 -15.62 39.11 33.19
CA VAL A 118 -16.74 38.32 33.72
C VAL A 118 -16.58 38.07 35.22
N GLU A 119 -15.38 37.73 35.69
CA GLU A 119 -15.10 37.57 37.13
C GLU A 119 -15.32 38.89 37.89
N ARG A 120 -14.85 40.02 37.33
CA ARG A 120 -15.05 41.37 37.89
C ARG A 120 -16.55 41.73 37.99
N LEU A 121 -17.34 41.43 36.96
CA LEU A 121 -18.78 41.67 36.95
C LEU A 121 -19.52 40.74 37.93
N GLN A 122 -19.15 39.45 38.00
CA GLN A 122 -19.72 38.50 38.94
C GLN A 122 -19.43 38.90 40.41
N LYS A 123 -18.23 39.43 40.68
CA LYS A 123 -17.87 39.99 41.99
C LYS A 123 -18.74 41.21 42.35
N LEU A 124 -18.89 42.17 41.44
CA LEU A 124 -19.80 43.32 41.67
C LEU A 124 -21.26 42.87 41.87
N GLN A 125 -21.71 41.83 41.18
CA GLN A 125 -23.05 41.29 41.36
C GLN A 125 -23.22 40.63 42.73
N SER A 126 -22.21 39.94 43.26
CA SER A 126 -22.26 39.37 44.61
C SER A 126 -22.24 40.47 45.68
N GLU A 127 -21.34 41.45 45.56
CA GLU A 127 -21.26 42.63 46.44
C GLU A 127 -22.59 43.42 46.48
N SER A 128 -23.23 43.62 45.33
CA SER A 128 -24.57 44.19 45.23
C SER A 128 -25.61 43.35 45.98
N THR A 129 -25.60 42.03 45.79
CA THR A 129 -26.57 41.09 46.41
C THR A 129 -26.45 41.01 47.94
N PHE A 130 -25.27 41.27 48.51
CA PHE A 130 -25.07 41.28 49.97
C PHE A 130 -25.51 42.57 50.67
N SER A 131 -25.80 43.65 49.93
CA SER A 131 -26.18 44.96 50.50
C SER A 131 -27.68 45.15 50.75
N SER A 132 -28.55 44.21 50.36
CA SER A 132 -30.02 44.35 50.44
C SER A 132 -30.69 43.25 51.28
N LYS A 133 -30.41 43.26 52.59
CA LYS A 133 -31.28 42.67 53.62
C LYS A 133 -31.30 43.59 54.84
N LYS A 134 -32.52 43.89 55.31
CA LYS A 134 -32.86 44.90 56.34
C LYS A 134 -32.77 46.34 55.77
N ASP A 135 -33.76 47.21 55.89
CA ASP A 135 -34.96 47.18 56.74
C ASP A 135 -36.32 47.18 56.00
N ARG A 136 -37.40 46.93 56.76
CA ARG A 136 -38.79 47.09 56.30
C ARG A 136 -39.33 48.46 56.74
N ASN A 137 -40.00 49.20 55.86
CA ASN A 137 -41.42 49.61 56.00
C ASN A 137 -41.85 50.81 55.12
N ASN A 138 -42.81 50.54 54.22
CA ASN A 138 -44.03 51.32 53.95
C ASN A 138 -43.96 52.86 53.78
N ARG A 139 -44.05 53.32 52.53
CA ARG A 139 -45.13 54.24 52.09
C ARG A 139 -45.31 54.27 50.57
N GLN A 140 -46.57 54.17 50.11
CA GLN A 140 -46.97 54.78 48.82
C GLN A 140 -47.15 56.30 49.02
N PRO A 141 -47.11 57.10 47.94
CA PRO A 141 -48.36 57.40 47.22
C PRO A 141 -48.25 57.28 45.69
N SER A 142 -49.41 57.13 45.04
CA SER A 142 -49.56 57.12 43.57
C SER A 142 -49.80 58.52 43.00
N THR A 143 -49.59 58.74 41.69
CA THR A 143 -50.67 59.01 40.67
C THR A 143 -50.23 59.90 39.47
N ARG A 144 -50.57 59.47 38.24
CA ARG A 144 -50.73 60.22 36.95
C ARG A 144 -49.58 61.07 36.35
N GLY A 145 -49.40 60.91 35.02
CA GLY A 145 -49.98 61.90 34.09
C GLY A 145 -49.17 62.41 32.87
N GLY A 146 -49.30 61.73 31.71
CA GLY A 146 -49.15 62.34 30.37
C GLY A 146 -47.72 62.71 29.88
N THR A 147 -47.47 62.97 28.59
CA THR A 147 -48.26 62.78 27.35
C THR A 147 -47.28 62.57 26.18
N GLN A 148 -47.71 61.95 25.07
CA GLN A 148 -46.92 61.76 23.85
C GLN A 148 -46.57 63.06 23.13
N PHE A 149 -45.48 63.06 22.34
CA PHE A 149 -45.58 63.47 20.94
C PHE A 149 -44.63 62.66 20.05
N GLU A 150 -44.89 62.65 18.75
CA GLU A 150 -44.31 61.73 17.76
C GLU A 150 -43.13 62.32 16.96
N SER A 151 -42.29 61.44 16.40
CA SER A 151 -41.99 61.50 14.96
C SER A 151 -41.60 60.11 14.44
N SER A 152 -41.84 59.83 13.14
CA SER A 152 -41.87 58.48 12.58
C SER A 152 -40.90 58.24 11.41
N SER A 153 -40.18 57.11 11.45
CA SER A 153 -39.85 56.25 10.29
C SER A 153 -39.34 54.88 10.78
N LYS A 154 -40.03 53.77 10.53
CA LYS A 154 -39.99 52.91 9.31
C LYS A 154 -38.64 52.14 9.17
N ILE A 155 -38.59 50.81 8.93
CA ILE A 155 -39.67 49.82 8.69
C ILE A 155 -39.20 48.36 8.97
N VAL A 156 -40.12 47.51 9.46
CA VAL A 156 -40.22 46.02 9.39
C VAL A 156 -38.98 45.12 9.56
N ILE A 157 -39.06 44.23 10.57
CA ILE A 157 -38.70 42.81 10.43
C ILE A 157 -39.97 41.96 10.66
N ARG A 158 -40.21 40.94 9.82
CA ARG A 158 -41.42 40.09 9.88
C ARG A 158 -41.30 38.98 10.93
N SER A 159 -42.43 38.58 11.51
CA SER A 159 -42.55 37.50 12.49
C SER A 159 -43.66 36.49 12.12
N SER A 160 -43.78 35.41 12.90
CA SER A 160 -44.72 34.27 12.74
C SER A 160 -44.37 33.30 11.59
N LYS A 161 -44.79 32.02 11.61
CA LYS A 161 -45.76 31.32 12.49
C LYS A 161 -45.17 30.06 13.16
N ARG A 162 -45.46 29.88 14.46
CA ARG A 162 -45.54 28.56 15.09
C ARG A 162 -46.86 27.89 14.66
N LYS A 163 -46.86 26.56 14.51
CA LYS A 163 -48.08 25.72 14.40
C LYS A 163 -48.20 24.86 15.67
N ARG A 164 -49.42 24.59 16.15
CA ARG A 164 -49.71 23.74 17.32
C ARG A 164 -50.82 22.74 16.99
N CYS A 165 -50.66 21.50 17.49
CA CYS A 165 -51.64 20.58 18.09
C CYS A 165 -50.84 19.83 19.19
N SER A 166 -51.23 19.58 20.46
CA SER A 166 -52.45 18.98 21.07
C SER A 166 -52.69 17.52 20.64
N ALA A 167 -52.82 16.52 21.52
CA ALA A 167 -52.88 16.41 23.00
C ALA A 167 -52.26 15.04 23.42
N THR A 168 -51.56 14.86 24.57
CA THR A 168 -52.05 14.38 25.90
C THR A 168 -53.01 13.17 25.85
N GLU A 169 -52.93 12.11 26.69
CA GLU A 169 -52.12 11.77 27.90
C GLU A 169 -51.53 10.33 27.75
N MET A 170 -51.04 9.52 28.73
CA MET A 170 -50.83 9.60 30.20
C MET A 170 -49.77 8.55 30.67
N GLY A 171 -49.09 8.78 31.81
CA GLY A 171 -48.36 7.76 32.61
C GLY A 171 -47.02 7.21 32.08
N GLY A 172 -46.05 6.78 32.90
CA GLY A 172 -45.93 6.92 34.36
C GLY A 172 -44.72 6.16 34.95
N VAL A 173 -43.96 6.81 35.85
CA VAL A 173 -42.97 6.25 36.81
C VAL A 173 -41.79 5.42 36.23
N THR A 174 -40.60 6.02 36.27
CA THR A 174 -39.34 5.29 36.56
C THR A 174 -39.05 5.30 38.07
N PRO A 175 -38.33 4.31 38.58
CA PRO A 175 -37.39 4.52 39.68
C PRO A 175 -35.97 4.02 39.32
N HIS A 176 -34.98 4.42 40.13
CA HIS A 176 -33.55 4.24 39.85
C HIS A 176 -32.85 3.56 41.03
N GLY A 177 -31.90 2.66 40.74
CA GLY A 177 -30.92 2.11 41.68
C GLY A 177 -30.86 0.57 41.69
N SER A 178 -29.85 -0.09 42.27
CA SER A 178 -28.44 0.31 42.55
C SER A 178 -27.74 -0.82 43.34
N PHE A 179 -26.43 -1.01 43.09
CA PHE A 179 -25.44 -1.72 43.93
C PHE A 179 -25.32 -3.28 43.92
N GLN A 180 -24.05 -3.70 43.82
CA GLN A 180 -23.33 -4.82 44.48
C GLN A 180 -23.45 -6.30 44.04
N ASP A 181 -22.36 -6.75 43.39
CA ASP A 181 -21.32 -7.70 43.85
C ASP A 181 -21.55 -9.23 44.10
N ASP A 182 -20.48 -9.97 43.77
CA ASP A 182 -19.94 -11.25 44.32
C ASP A 182 -20.47 -12.67 43.97
N VAL A 183 -19.74 -13.31 43.02
CA VAL A 183 -18.78 -14.45 43.23
C VAL A 183 -19.24 -15.93 43.44
N MET A 184 -18.57 -16.84 42.71
CA MET A 184 -18.54 -18.34 42.80
C MET A 184 -19.84 -19.10 42.36
N GLN A 185 -19.84 -20.37 41.87
CA GLN A 185 -18.81 -21.41 41.71
C GLN A 185 -19.17 -22.45 40.61
N ARG A 186 -18.18 -22.99 39.85
CA ARG A 186 -18.15 -24.30 39.12
C ARG A 186 -19.31 -24.62 38.11
N GLU A 187 -19.25 -25.61 37.22
CA GLU A 187 -18.24 -26.64 36.87
C GLU A 187 -18.13 -26.86 35.33
N SER A 188 -17.45 -27.91 34.86
CA SER A 188 -17.05 -28.07 33.44
C SER A 188 -17.96 -29.00 32.61
N THR A 189 -18.29 -28.58 31.38
CA THR A 189 -18.37 -29.47 30.21
C THR A 189 -17.81 -28.78 28.96
N LYS A 190 -17.30 -29.58 28.02
CA LYS A 190 -16.85 -29.12 26.70
C LYS A 190 -18.06 -29.00 25.78
N ASP A 191 -18.10 -27.97 24.93
CA ASP A 191 -18.77 -28.12 23.63
C ASP A 191 -18.20 -27.17 22.56
N LEU A 192 -18.25 -27.57 21.30
CA LEU A 192 -17.64 -26.86 20.17
C LEU A 192 -18.67 -25.94 19.48
N HIS A 193 -18.84 -24.72 19.99
CA HIS A 193 -19.63 -23.70 19.31
C HIS A 193 -18.74 -22.66 18.61
N MET A 194 -18.70 -22.70 17.27
CA MET A 194 -18.16 -21.60 16.45
C MET A 194 -19.01 -20.33 16.69
N GLN A 195 -18.55 -19.43 17.56
CA GLN A 195 -19.22 -18.13 17.73
C GLN A 195 -19.00 -17.29 16.47
N SER A 196 -20.07 -17.11 15.70
CA SER A 196 -20.14 -16.12 14.63
C SER A 196 -19.88 -14.74 15.24
N LEU A 197 -18.73 -14.15 14.91
CA LEU A 197 -18.36 -12.83 15.41
C LEU A 197 -19.34 -11.78 14.86
N SER A 198 -19.86 -10.94 15.76
CA SER A 198 -20.77 -9.87 15.39
C SER A 198 -20.07 -8.85 14.49
N THR A 199 -20.79 -8.33 13.49
CA THR A 199 -20.30 -7.34 12.53
C THR A 199 -19.70 -6.08 13.19
N GLY A 200 -20.02 -5.81 14.47
CA GLY A 200 -19.47 -4.68 15.21
C GLY A 200 -17.96 -4.76 15.50
N ASP A 201 -17.42 -5.94 15.79
CA ASP A 201 -16.04 -6.06 16.30
C ASP A 201 -14.99 -5.96 15.18
N LEU A 202 -15.30 -6.50 14.00
CA LEU A 202 -14.43 -6.46 12.81
C LEU A 202 -14.13 -5.01 12.35
N VAL A 203 -15.09 -4.10 12.52
CA VAL A 203 -15.00 -2.68 12.17
C VAL A 203 -13.92 -1.96 13.00
N ASN A 204 -13.63 -2.43 14.22
CA ASN A 204 -12.72 -1.74 15.13
C ASN A 204 -11.24 -2.00 14.79
N VAL A 205 -10.91 -3.22 14.34
CA VAL A 205 -9.58 -3.54 13.77
C VAL A 205 -9.35 -2.73 12.49
N GLN A 206 -10.36 -2.70 11.61
CA GLN A 206 -10.27 -2.05 10.29
C GLN A 206 -10.09 -0.51 10.38
N ARG A 207 -10.55 0.14 11.46
CA ARG A 207 -10.32 1.58 11.69
C ARG A 207 -8.88 1.96 12.01
N THR A 208 -8.09 1.04 12.56
CA THR A 208 -6.81 1.34 13.21
C THR A 208 -5.63 1.33 12.24
N TYR A 209 -5.66 0.48 11.21
CA TYR A 209 -4.53 0.25 10.30
C TYR A 209 -4.68 0.86 8.90
N LEU A 210 -5.89 1.34 8.54
CA LEU A 210 -6.17 1.86 7.20
C LEU A 210 -6.09 3.40 7.13
N PRO A 211 -5.28 3.99 6.23
CA PRO A 211 -5.23 5.44 6.02
C PRO A 211 -6.59 6.04 5.63
N GLU A 212 -6.90 7.24 6.13
CA GLU A 212 -8.24 7.84 5.97
C GLU A 212 -8.67 8.03 4.51
N CYS A 213 -7.72 8.20 3.59
CA CYS A 213 -7.99 8.29 2.16
C CYS A 213 -8.54 7.00 1.53
N CYS A 214 -8.38 5.85 2.20
CA CYS A 214 -8.82 4.54 1.73
C CYS A 214 -10.07 4.02 2.46
N ARG A 215 -10.62 4.75 3.45
CA ARG A 215 -11.82 4.33 4.19
C ARG A 215 -13.10 4.34 3.33
N ARG A 216 -13.18 5.16 2.28
CA ARG A 216 -14.42 5.38 1.49
C ARG A 216 -14.86 4.21 0.61
N THR A 217 -14.00 3.22 0.37
CA THR A 217 -14.28 2.10 -0.54
C THR A 217 -15.14 1.00 0.09
N ILE A 218 -15.37 1.04 1.41
CA ILE A 218 -16.02 -0.04 2.18
C ILE A 218 -17.45 0.34 2.59
N ASP A 219 -17.68 1.59 3.03
CA ASP A 219 -18.97 2.07 3.57
C ASP A 219 -20.10 2.25 2.51
N ARG A 220 -19.92 1.79 1.26
CA ARG A 220 -20.88 1.99 0.15
C ARG A 220 -21.48 0.69 -0.42
N SER A 221 -21.58 -0.37 0.39
CA SER A 221 -22.41 -1.53 0.05
C SER A 221 -23.87 -1.29 0.44
N GLY A 222 -24.64 -0.68 -0.45
CA GLY A 222 -25.99 -0.19 -0.16
C GLY A 222 -26.71 0.41 -1.37
N GLY A 223 -26.62 -0.28 -2.51
CA GLY A 223 -27.22 0.16 -3.77
C GLY A 223 -26.66 -0.66 -4.94
N GLU A 224 -27.53 -1.40 -5.61
CA GLU A 224 -27.22 -2.24 -6.77
C GLU A 224 -26.77 -1.41 -7.97
N ILE A 225 -25.61 -1.76 -8.54
CA ILE A 225 -25.15 -1.62 -9.94
C ILE A 225 -23.70 -2.14 -9.98
N ASN A 226 -23.40 -3.12 -10.84
CA ASN A 226 -22.02 -3.59 -11.04
C ASN A 226 -21.20 -2.55 -11.81
N VAL A 227 -20.10 -2.07 -11.19
CA VAL A 227 -18.97 -1.44 -11.87
C VAL A 227 -17.69 -1.88 -11.18
N ASP A 228 -16.92 -2.75 -11.84
CA ASP A 228 -15.67 -3.33 -11.32
C ASP A 228 -14.51 -2.33 -11.28
N ASN A 229 -14.57 -1.35 -10.38
CA ASN A 229 -13.40 -0.57 -9.98
C ASN A 229 -13.52 0.03 -8.56
N PRO A 230 -12.99 -0.64 -7.51
CA PRO A 230 -12.84 -0.03 -6.20
C PRO A 230 -11.74 1.03 -6.25
N ALA A 231 -12.11 2.27 -6.62
CA ALA A 231 -11.20 3.33 -7.01
C ALA A 231 -9.96 3.49 -6.10
N ASN A 232 -8.78 3.05 -6.61
CA ASN A 232 -7.51 3.01 -5.87
C ASN A 232 -7.26 4.34 -5.14
N CYS A 233 -7.10 4.27 -3.81
CA CYS A 233 -6.77 5.48 -3.04
C CYS A 233 -5.36 5.98 -3.40
N LEU A 234 -5.10 7.29 -3.31
CA LEU A 234 -3.79 7.88 -3.65
C LEU A 234 -2.62 7.24 -2.87
N PHE A 235 -2.88 6.71 -1.68
CA PHE A 235 -1.92 5.94 -0.91
C PHE A 235 -1.59 4.58 -1.54
N GLN A 236 -2.61 3.84 -2.01
CA GLN A 236 -2.41 2.59 -2.76
C GLN A 236 -1.59 2.85 -4.01
N ALA A 237 -1.96 3.84 -4.84
CA ALA A 237 -1.20 4.19 -6.05
C ALA A 237 0.28 4.58 -5.76
N LEU A 238 0.55 5.20 -4.61
CA LEU A 238 1.91 5.49 -4.16
C LEU A 238 2.68 4.22 -3.73
N VAL A 239 2.04 3.31 -2.99
CA VAL A 239 2.65 2.03 -2.59
C VAL A 239 2.89 1.13 -3.81
N GLU A 240 1.93 1.08 -4.73
CA GLU A 240 2.03 0.38 -6.02
C GLU A 240 3.26 0.86 -6.81
N PHE A 241 3.46 2.18 -6.91
CA PHE A 241 4.61 2.79 -7.57
C PHE A 241 5.96 2.55 -6.85
N LEU A 242 5.97 2.54 -5.52
CA LEU A 242 7.21 2.37 -4.74
C LEU A 242 7.74 0.92 -4.78
N VAL A 243 6.84 -0.05 -4.63
CA VAL A 243 7.15 -1.49 -4.68
C VAL A 243 7.35 -1.95 -6.14
N GLY A 244 6.60 -1.38 -7.09
CA GLY A 244 6.57 -1.83 -8.48
C GLY A 244 5.57 -2.97 -8.70
N MET A 245 4.44 -2.96 -7.98
CA MET A 245 3.41 -4.01 -8.00
C MET A 245 2.03 -3.39 -7.97
N LYS A 246 1.03 -4.04 -8.57
CA LYS A 246 -0.38 -3.71 -8.30
C LYS A 246 -0.83 -4.40 -7.02
N PHE A 247 -1.67 -3.74 -6.25
CA PHE A 247 -2.24 -4.30 -5.02
C PHE A 247 -3.77 -4.39 -5.15
N SER A 248 -4.35 -5.43 -4.58
CA SER A 248 -5.80 -5.57 -4.42
C SER A 248 -6.11 -6.06 -3.01
N VAL A 249 -7.30 -5.71 -2.50
CA VAL A 249 -7.75 -6.07 -1.15
C VAL A 249 -8.98 -6.95 -1.26
N SER A 250 -8.98 -8.09 -0.59
CA SER A 250 -10.09 -9.03 -0.56
C SER A 250 -10.48 -9.41 0.87
N GLN A 251 -11.72 -9.88 1.04
CA GLN A 251 -12.30 -10.26 2.32
C GLN A 251 -12.97 -11.64 2.19
N SER A 252 -12.15 -12.68 2.01
CA SER A 252 -12.61 -14.07 1.83
C SER A 252 -12.48 -14.92 3.10
N GLU A 253 -11.42 -14.70 3.88
CA GLU A 253 -11.08 -15.49 5.08
C GLU A 253 -10.36 -14.60 6.11
N GLY A 254 -10.90 -13.39 6.32
CA GLY A 254 -10.22 -12.27 6.99
C GLY A 254 -9.73 -11.21 6.00
N VAL A 255 -8.98 -10.23 6.51
CA VAL A 255 -8.36 -9.19 5.65
C VAL A 255 -7.20 -9.80 4.88
N CYS A 256 -7.27 -9.73 3.55
CA CYS A 256 -6.24 -10.22 2.65
C CYS A 256 -5.83 -9.11 1.67
N ILE A 257 -4.52 -8.98 1.43
CA ILE A 257 -3.97 -8.13 0.37
C ILE A 257 -3.21 -9.01 -0.61
N SER A 258 -3.62 -8.99 -1.87
CA SER A 258 -2.89 -9.62 -2.98
C SER A 258 -2.03 -8.60 -3.71
N ALA A 259 -0.90 -9.06 -4.25
CA ALA A 259 0.06 -8.27 -5.00
C ALA A 259 0.45 -8.97 -6.31
N GLU A 260 0.60 -8.22 -7.40
CA GLU A 260 0.95 -8.72 -8.73
C GLU A 260 2.01 -7.83 -9.40
N HIS A 261 3.08 -8.43 -9.91
CA HIS A 261 4.02 -7.77 -10.81
C HIS A 261 3.79 -8.17 -12.27
N GLN A 262 3.01 -7.32 -12.96
CA GLN A 262 2.42 -7.60 -14.28
C GLN A 262 3.41 -8.10 -15.34
N SER A 263 4.62 -7.52 -15.43
CA SER A 263 5.61 -7.88 -16.45
C SER A 263 6.22 -9.27 -16.26
N SER A 264 6.16 -9.81 -15.04
CA SER A 264 6.72 -11.13 -14.68
C SER A 264 5.67 -12.22 -14.48
N GLY A 265 4.41 -11.86 -14.20
CA GLY A 265 3.39 -12.79 -13.73
C GLY A 265 3.62 -13.32 -12.30
N TYR A 266 4.59 -12.79 -11.54
CA TYR A 266 4.76 -13.08 -10.12
C TYR A 266 3.63 -12.43 -9.30
N SER A 267 2.98 -13.22 -8.44
CA SER A 267 1.93 -12.74 -7.55
C SER A 267 1.86 -13.53 -6.24
N PHE A 268 1.39 -12.88 -5.19
CA PHE A 268 1.26 -13.44 -3.85
C PHE A 268 0.13 -12.80 -3.06
N SER A 269 -0.29 -13.43 -1.97
CA SER A 269 -1.19 -12.88 -0.97
C SER A 269 -0.50 -12.72 0.39
N LEU A 270 -0.99 -11.75 1.15
CA LEU A 270 -0.72 -11.52 2.57
C LEU A 270 -2.06 -11.56 3.31
N THR A 271 -2.26 -12.55 4.19
CA THR A 271 -3.46 -12.67 5.02
C THR A 271 -3.12 -12.31 6.47
N TRP A 272 -3.94 -11.47 7.10
CA TRP A 272 -3.83 -11.12 8.51
C TRP A 272 -4.37 -12.27 9.37
N ILE A 273 -3.60 -12.70 10.37
CA ILE A 273 -3.95 -13.79 11.29
C ILE A 273 -3.80 -13.31 12.73
N ASP A 274 -4.94 -13.23 13.42
CA ASP A 274 -4.99 -12.94 14.85
C ASP A 274 -4.58 -14.17 15.67
N LYS A 275 -3.68 -13.99 16.64
CA LYS A 275 -3.32 -15.03 17.60
C LYS A 275 -4.33 -15.07 18.74
N ALA A 276 -4.78 -16.28 19.09
CA ALA A 276 -5.74 -16.52 20.18
C ALA A 276 -5.30 -15.92 21.54
N ASP A 277 -3.99 -15.81 21.78
CA ASP A 277 -3.41 -15.27 23.02
C ASP A 277 -3.34 -13.72 23.06
N GLY A 278 -3.92 -13.01 22.08
CA GLY A 278 -4.00 -11.54 22.06
C GLY A 278 -2.66 -10.81 21.87
N LYS A 279 -1.56 -11.51 21.59
CA LYS A 279 -0.22 -10.95 21.37
C LYS A 279 0.18 -10.98 19.90
N GLU A 280 0.08 -9.81 19.27
CA GLU A 280 0.48 -9.48 17.89
C GLU A 280 -0.31 -10.19 16.79
N VAL A 281 -0.68 -9.41 15.77
CA VAL A 281 -1.22 -9.91 14.51
C VAL A 281 -0.06 -10.32 13.61
N GLU A 282 -0.11 -11.54 13.09
CA GLU A 282 0.86 -12.03 12.10
C GLU A 282 0.31 -11.95 10.69
N LEU A 283 1.22 -11.97 9.73
CA LEU A 283 0.95 -12.03 8.30
C LEU A 283 1.38 -13.39 7.77
N ARG A 284 0.45 -14.07 7.09
CA ARG A 284 0.73 -15.24 6.26
C ARG A 284 1.03 -14.75 4.84
N TYR A 285 2.29 -14.88 4.41
CA TYR A 285 2.66 -14.85 2.99
C TYR A 285 2.33 -16.19 2.33
N HIS A 286 1.69 -16.12 1.16
CA HIS A 286 1.41 -17.27 0.32
C HIS A 286 1.61 -16.88 -1.15
N VAL A 287 2.49 -17.60 -1.87
CA VAL A 287 2.71 -17.37 -3.31
C VAL A 287 1.52 -17.86 -4.14
N LEU A 288 1.03 -17.02 -5.05
CA LEU A 288 -0.07 -17.33 -5.97
C LEU A 288 0.47 -17.76 -7.34
N SER A 289 1.55 -17.12 -7.79
CA SER A 289 2.29 -17.47 -9.00
C SER A 289 3.75 -17.03 -8.84
N LEU A 290 4.70 -17.88 -9.24
CA LEU A 290 6.11 -17.48 -9.35
C LEU A 290 6.40 -16.72 -10.66
N GLY A 291 5.54 -16.83 -11.67
CA GLY A 291 5.76 -16.23 -12.99
C GLY A 291 7.10 -16.62 -13.60
N THR A 292 7.75 -15.66 -14.28
CA THR A 292 9.10 -15.82 -14.84
C THR A 292 10.18 -16.08 -13.78
N PHE A 293 9.92 -15.80 -12.49
CA PHE A 293 10.89 -15.98 -11.42
C PHE A 293 11.06 -17.43 -10.95
N GLU A 294 10.28 -18.40 -11.43
CA GLU A 294 10.30 -19.79 -10.94
C GLU A 294 11.71 -20.40 -10.76
N ARG A 295 12.63 -20.11 -11.70
CA ARG A 295 14.02 -20.61 -11.67
C ARG A 295 15.01 -19.79 -10.84
N VAL A 296 14.68 -18.53 -10.51
CA VAL A 296 15.59 -17.57 -9.84
C VAL A 296 15.07 -17.10 -8.47
N ALA A 297 13.80 -17.34 -8.17
CA ALA A 297 13.17 -17.02 -6.90
C ALA A 297 13.88 -17.75 -5.74
N PRO A 298 14.35 -17.05 -4.70
CA PRO A 298 14.87 -17.67 -3.49
C PRO A 298 13.84 -18.62 -2.86
N GLN A 299 14.32 -19.64 -2.15
CA GLN A 299 13.44 -20.66 -1.54
C GLN A 299 12.32 -20.07 -0.68
N TRP A 300 12.58 -18.98 0.06
CA TRP A 300 11.59 -18.29 0.89
C TRP A 300 10.40 -17.69 0.09
N MET A 301 10.56 -17.40 -1.21
CA MET A 301 9.43 -16.97 -2.07
C MET A 301 8.56 -18.14 -2.55
N LYS A 302 8.99 -19.39 -2.33
CA LYS A 302 8.28 -20.60 -2.77
C LYS A 302 7.48 -21.25 -1.63
N GLU A 303 7.67 -20.77 -0.40
CA GLU A 303 7.15 -21.35 0.83
C GLU A 303 6.13 -20.41 1.49
N VAL A 304 5.24 -20.97 2.30
CA VAL A 304 4.30 -20.19 3.12
C VAL A 304 5.04 -19.69 4.36
N ILE A 305 5.04 -18.38 4.60
CA ILE A 305 5.80 -17.75 5.70
C ILE A 305 4.86 -16.99 6.63
N MET A 306 5.04 -17.18 7.94
CA MET A 306 4.44 -16.34 8.98
C MET A 306 5.43 -15.29 9.47
N PHE A 307 5.01 -14.02 9.60
CA PHE A 307 5.84 -12.97 10.22
C PHE A 307 5.00 -11.89 10.92
N SER A 308 5.53 -11.29 12.00
CA SER A 308 4.91 -10.12 12.66
C SER A 308 4.87 -8.92 11.71
N THR A 309 3.80 -8.12 11.77
CA THR A 309 3.61 -6.89 10.95
C THR A 309 4.80 -5.91 11.03
N SER A 310 5.58 -5.95 12.11
CA SER A 310 6.85 -5.23 12.27
C SER A 310 7.89 -5.53 11.17
N MET A 311 7.85 -6.72 10.56
CA MET A 311 8.78 -7.17 9.51
C MET A 311 8.38 -6.74 8.10
N CYS A 312 7.19 -6.14 7.90
CA CYS A 312 6.70 -5.67 6.60
C CYS A 312 7.72 -4.87 5.78
N PRO A 313 8.46 -3.89 6.34
CA PRO A 313 9.44 -3.12 5.56
C PRO A 313 10.54 -3.99 4.97
N ILE A 314 11.03 -4.97 5.75
CA ILE A 314 12.09 -5.91 5.34
C ILE A 314 11.55 -6.91 4.30
N PHE A 315 10.31 -7.38 4.47
CA PHE A 315 9.65 -8.23 3.48
C PHE A 315 9.51 -7.52 2.13
N PHE A 316 8.89 -6.32 2.11
CA PHE A 316 8.70 -5.58 0.87
C PHE A 316 10.02 -5.13 0.25
N GLU A 317 11.05 -4.80 1.04
CA GLU A 317 12.39 -4.53 0.50
C GLU A 317 12.97 -5.77 -0.20
N ARG A 318 12.91 -6.96 0.41
CA ARG A 318 13.39 -8.21 -0.18
C ARG A 318 12.64 -8.56 -1.48
N VAL A 319 11.32 -8.45 -1.48
CA VAL A 319 10.50 -8.64 -2.69
C VAL A 319 10.89 -7.65 -3.78
N THR A 320 10.99 -6.36 -3.44
CA THR A 320 11.37 -5.28 -4.36
C THR A 320 12.78 -5.48 -4.95
N ARG A 321 13.72 -6.00 -4.16
CA ARG A 321 15.08 -6.34 -4.62
C ARG A 321 15.05 -7.46 -5.67
N VAL A 322 14.31 -8.55 -5.45
CA VAL A 322 14.19 -9.65 -6.43
C VAL A 322 13.54 -9.14 -7.72
N VAL A 323 12.42 -8.42 -7.63
CA VAL A 323 11.73 -7.90 -8.83
C VAL A 323 12.63 -6.95 -9.63
N LYS A 324 13.34 -6.02 -8.98
CA LYS A 324 14.25 -5.08 -9.66
C LYS A 324 15.59 -5.68 -10.13
N LEU A 325 15.84 -6.97 -9.89
CA LEU A 325 17.00 -7.71 -10.43
C LEU A 325 16.64 -8.57 -11.65
N PHE A 326 15.36 -8.85 -11.88
CA PHE A 326 14.88 -9.80 -12.89
C PHE A 326 13.72 -9.23 -13.73
N SER A 327 13.57 -7.90 -13.79
CA SER A 327 12.58 -7.15 -14.59
C SER A 327 13.23 -5.95 -15.26
#